data_AF-A0A9E5A4Q4-F1
#
_entry.id   AF-A0A9E5A4Q4-F1
#
_cell.length_a   1.000
_cell.length_b   1.000
_cell.length_c   1.000
_cell.angle_alpha   90.00
_cell.angle_beta   90.00
_cell.angle_gamma   90.00
#
_symmetry.space_group_name_H-M   'P 1'
#
loop_
_entity.id
_entity.type
_entity.pdbx_description
1 polymer ?
#
loop_
_entity_poly.entity_id
_entity_poly.type
_entity_poly.pdbx_seq_one_letter_code
_entity_poly.pdbx_strand_id
1 'polypeptide(L)' 'MGLDLEKEMTAGTVMNVFVDPVFKKEVDPSTAKHVAGYDGKTYYFCSLCSKKLFLEHPERYVES' A
#
# COMPACT_ATOMS: atom_id res chain seq x y z
N MET A 1 18.03 -25.36 10.28
CA MET A 1 17.73 -23.99 9.82
C MET A 1 17.68 -24.01 8.30
N GLY A 2 16.66 -24.66 7.74
CA GLY A 2 16.34 -24.52 6.32
C GLY A 2 15.46 -23.29 6.20
N LEU A 3 15.76 -22.41 5.28
CA LEU A 3 15.02 -21.18 5.06
C LEU A 3 13.76 -21.54 4.27
N ASP A 4 12.69 -21.85 5.00
CA ASP A 4 11.33 -21.84 4.46
C ASP A 4 11.06 -20.43 3.92
N LEU A 5 10.81 -20.31 2.62
CA LEU A 5 9.47 -20.07 2.10
C LEU A 5 9.57 -19.61 0.63
N GLU A 6 9.30 -20.55 -0.26
CA GLU A 6 8.86 -20.27 -1.61
C GLU A 6 7.65 -19.33 -1.55
N LYS A 7 7.76 -18.15 -2.16
CA LYS A 7 6.59 -17.52 -2.74
C LYS A 7 7.01 -16.81 -4.02
N GLU A 8 7.06 -17.64 -5.06
CA GLU A 8 6.86 -17.23 -6.43
C GLU A 8 5.77 -16.15 -6.47
N MET A 9 6.17 -14.93 -6.79
CA MET A 9 5.25 -13.80 -6.92
C MET A 9 4.77 -13.77 -8.36
N THR A 10 4.01 -14.79 -8.72
CA THR A 10 3.36 -14.94 -10.01
C THR A 10 1.90 -14.55 -9.81
N ALA A 11 1.54 -13.29 -10.10
CA ALA A 11 0.14 -12.88 -10.18
C ALA A 11 -0.01 -11.75 -11.21
N GLY A 12 -0.79 -12.06 -12.25
CA GLY A 12 -0.97 -11.24 -13.43
C GLY A 12 -1.52 -9.85 -13.14
N THR A 13 -0.92 -8.91 -13.85
CA THR A 13 -1.33 -7.54 -14.10
C THR A 13 -2.83 -7.37 -14.32
N VAL A 14 -3.54 -6.99 -13.26
CA VAL A 14 -4.61 -6.00 -13.36
C VAL A 14 -3.98 -4.67 -12.99
N MET A 15 -3.88 -3.75 -13.95
CA MET A 15 -3.22 -2.43 -13.82
C MET A 15 -4.02 -1.49 -12.88
N ASN A 16 -4.37 -1.91 -11.67
CA ASN A 16 -5.09 -1.08 -10.72
C ASN A 16 -4.06 -0.29 -9.89
N VAL A 17 -3.48 0.72 -10.53
CA VAL A 17 -2.55 1.64 -9.88
C VAL A 17 -3.31 2.40 -8.78
N PHE A 18 -2.90 2.24 -7.53
CA PHE A 18 -3.41 3.03 -6.42
C PHE A 18 -2.60 4.31 -6.30
N VAL A 19 -3.22 5.39 -5.86
CA VAL A 19 -2.51 6.64 -5.60
C VAL A 19 -2.22 6.73 -4.11
N ASP A 20 -0.95 6.87 -3.74
CA ASP A 20 -0.52 7.20 -2.38
C ASP A 20 -1.16 8.55 -2.01
N PRO A 21 -2.06 8.60 -1.02
CA PRO A 21 -2.82 9.82 -0.76
C PRO A 21 -1.97 10.90 -0.08
N VAL A 22 -0.77 10.57 0.41
CA VAL A 22 0.17 11.51 1.06
C VAL A 22 1.06 12.18 0.02
N PHE A 23 1.76 11.39 -0.79
CA PHE A 23 2.74 11.88 -1.78
C PHE A 23 2.18 12.01 -3.20
N LYS A 24 0.92 11.61 -3.42
CA LYS A 24 0.24 11.60 -4.74
C LYS A 24 1.04 10.86 -5.81
N LYS A 25 1.71 9.78 -5.40
CA LYS A 25 2.49 8.90 -6.28
C LYS A 25 1.71 7.64 -6.56
N GLU A 26 1.89 7.11 -7.76
CA GLU A 26 1.36 5.82 -8.17
C GLU A 26 2.04 4.70 -7.38
N VAL A 27 1.23 3.79 -6.86
CA VAL A 27 1.62 2.63 -6.07
C VAL A 27 0.98 1.41 -6.69
N ASP A 28 1.82 0.46 -7.06
CA ASP A 28 1.37 -0.83 -7.52
C ASP A 28 1.00 -1.70 -6.30
N PRO A 29 -0.27 -2.11 -6.15
CA PRO A 29 -0.72 -2.88 -4.99
C PRO A 29 -0.10 -4.28 -4.95
N SER A 30 0.33 -4.82 -6.09
CA SER A 30 0.95 -6.15 -6.19
C SER A 30 2.35 -6.18 -5.55
N THR A 31 3.07 -5.06 -5.62
CA THR A 31 4.42 -4.90 -5.07
C THR A 31 4.46 -4.04 -3.80
N ALA A 32 3.34 -3.45 -3.41
CA ALA A 32 3.22 -2.60 -2.22
C ALA A 32 3.50 -3.40 -0.94
N LYS A 33 4.69 -3.19 -0.37
CA LYS A 33 5.06 -3.73 0.95
C LYS A 33 4.37 -3.01 2.11
N HIS A 34 3.87 -1.80 1.87
CA HIS A 34 3.30 -0.94 2.90
C HIS A 34 1.82 -0.69 2.62
N VAL A 35 0.96 -1.32 3.43
CA VAL A 35 -0.49 -1.18 3.37
C VAL A 35 -1.07 -0.77 4.73
N ALA A 36 -2.19 -0.07 4.73
CA ALA A 36 -2.98 0.22 5.92
C ALA A 36 -4.48 0.13 5.61
N GLY A 37 -5.25 -0.45 6.53
CA GLY A 37 -6.71 -0.41 6.48
C GLY A 37 -7.22 0.81 7.22
N TYR A 38 -8.12 1.57 6.61
CA TYR A 38 -8.81 2.70 7.24
C TYR A 38 -10.23 2.81 6.70
N ASP A 39 -11.21 2.98 7.58
CA ASP A 39 -12.64 3.11 7.22
C ASP A 39 -13.17 1.98 6.31
N GLY A 40 -12.72 0.74 6.56
CA GLY A 40 -13.07 -0.41 5.74
C GLY A 40 -12.44 -0.44 4.34
N LYS A 41 -11.60 0.54 3.99
CA LYS A 41 -10.83 0.61 2.74
C LYS A 41 -9.37 0.26 2.97
N THR A 42 -8.72 -0.31 1.95
CA THR A 42 -7.28 -0.62 1.98
C THR A 42 -6.50 0.43 1.20
N TYR A 43 -5.53 1.05 1.86
CA TYR A 43 -4.63 2.05 1.29
C TYR A 43 -3.23 1.47 1.10
N TYR A 44 -2.61 1.83 -0.02
CA TYR A 44 -1.28 1.38 -0.42
C TYR A 44 -0.32 2.57 -0.43
N PHE A 45 0.89 2.35 0.10
CA PHE A 45 1.89 3.40 0.28
C PHE A 45 3.19 3.03 -0.40
N CYS A 46 3.82 4.01 -1.03
CA CYS A 46 5.11 3.79 -1.68
C CYS A 46 6.25 3.63 -0.66
N SER A 47 6.08 4.15 0.56
CA SER A 47 7.11 4.20 1.61
C SER A 47 6.52 4.07 3.00
N LEU A 48 7.33 3.60 3.95
CA LEU A 48 6.97 3.55 5.37
C LEU A 48 6.63 4.94 5.92
N CYS A 49 7.29 5.99 5.44
CA CYS A 49 7.03 7.37 5.83
C CYS A 49 5.60 7.80 5.50
N SER A 50 5.15 7.57 4.25
CA SER A 50 3.77 7.86 3.83
C SER A 50 2.75 7.10 4.67
N LYS A 51 3.01 5.82 4.94
CA LYS A 51 2.14 5.00 5.81
C LYS A 51 2.03 5.60 7.21
N LYS A 52 3.14 6.03 7.82
CA LYS A 52 3.13 6.65 9.15
C LYS A 52 2.34 7.95 9.17
N LEU A 53 2.62 8.85 8.23
CA LEU A 53 1.89 10.12 8.10
C LEU A 53 0.39 9.89 7.90
N PHE A 54 0.03 8.90 7.08
CA PHE A 54 -1.37 8.51 6.90
C PHE A 54 -1.99 7.98 8.19
N LEU A 55 -1.29 7.17 8.97
CA LEU A 55 -1.81 6.67 10.24
C LEU A 55 -1.94 7.77 11.31
N GLU A 56 -1.09 8.80 11.26
CA GLU A 56 -1.18 9.96 12.17
C GLU A 56 -2.35 10.88 11.82
N HIS A 57 -2.63 11.07 10.53
CA HIS A 57 -3.69 11.97 10.06
C HIS A 57 -4.52 11.40 8.90
N PRO A 58 -5.18 10.23 9.07
CA PRO A 58 -5.83 9.54 7.95
C PRO A 58 -6.92 10.41 7.35
N GLU A 59 -7.74 11.05 8.18
CA GLU A 59 -8.83 11.96 7.77
C GLU A 59 -8.42 13.08 6.80
N ARG A 60 -7.14 13.47 6.79
CA ARG A 60 -6.62 14.49 5.86
C ARG A 60 -6.36 13.96 4.46
N TYR A 61 -6.23 12.65 4.34
CA TYR A 61 -5.82 11.93 3.14
C TYR A 61 -6.96 11.08 2.56
N VAL A 62 -7.97 10.77 3.37
CA VAL A 62 -9.18 10.08 2.94
C VAL A 62 -10.21 11.11 2.51
N GLU A 63 -10.15 11.55 1.26
CA GLU A 63 -11.26 12.31 0.67
C GLU A 63 -12.47 11.36 0.55
N SER A 64 -13.63 11.81 1.07
CA SER A 64 -14.89 11.03 1.15
C SER A 64 -15.45 10.67 -0.22
#